data_AF-A0A9P1DWZ8-F1
#
_entry.id   AF-A0A9P1DWZ8-F1
#
_cell.length_a   1.000
_cell.length_b   1.000
_cell.length_c   1.000
_cell.angle_alpha   90.00
_cell.angle_beta   90.00
_cell.angle_gamma   90.00
#
_symmetry.space_group_name_H-M   'P 1'
#
loop_
_entity.id
_entity.type
_entity.pdbx_description
1 polymer ?
#
loop_
_entity_poly.entity_id
_entity_poly.type
_entity_poly.pdbx_seq_one_letter_code
_entity_poly.pdbx_strand_id
1 'polypeptide(L)'
;MEIDRPLREEEDDPFLQFIHYAKAILSPLGNEDGGEPIGPGWSWIASRILKTCTSYSSGVTAAILLSDLSQAWNEQSRGGAPKKQLDCISQLRKKHKRGKLQNTVTIDSIYEKKFLSLSSVIEAVIIDVVILPGTNIYMLHLGDFWSSNTIDLYLHRRFYKLADPRNGILKKGREVFVTGCRLTTTKGFSSGARLLPTEYLAILLDEDEDDDAIMLGAQFCSDSFSSICLDEVSNGASYSLYARIESIGPLEIQGIHGSLQRKQITLVDNDGVRLKFLLWGEQVLFANLFSVGSMLAMEAPFIASSAESGLDSNEELCLEYGSATQLYVVPLIQHTEQVCVALTQNRCEGSKMLIESDSGQGIPVSQVSLPCDSLGSIDFRNYPFRERLKSARLDILTLNGNDESGVQSGSLGKSFGAIICDQHE
;
A
#
# COMPACT_ATOMS: atom_id res chain seq x y z
N MET A 1 -71.59 35.74 5.18
CA MET A 1 -70.38 35.85 6.02
C MET A 1 -70.01 34.42 6.39
N GLU A 2 -69.38 33.72 5.44
CA GLU A 2 -68.85 32.38 5.71
C GLU A 2 -67.53 32.56 6.45
N ILE A 3 -67.43 31.89 7.59
CA ILE A 3 -66.30 31.96 8.49
C ILE A 3 -65.21 31.08 7.88
N ASP A 4 -64.15 31.72 7.37
CA ASP A 4 -62.88 31.07 7.07
C ASP A 4 -62.44 30.27 8.30
N ARG A 5 -62.48 28.94 8.19
CA ARG A 5 -61.75 28.09 9.12
C ARG A 5 -60.27 28.33 8.84
N PRO A 6 -59.43 28.58 9.85
CA PRO A 6 -58.00 28.60 9.63
C PRO A 6 -57.59 27.22 9.09
N LEU A 7 -56.99 27.23 7.90
CA LEU A 7 -56.22 26.12 7.37
C LEU A 7 -55.33 25.62 8.50
N ARG A 8 -55.53 24.36 8.89
CA ARG A 8 -54.61 23.66 9.78
C ARG A 8 -53.21 23.85 9.19
N GLU A 9 -52.28 24.36 9.99
CA GLU A 9 -50.86 24.21 9.72
C GLU A 9 -50.66 22.71 9.41
N GLU A 10 -50.31 22.39 8.17
CA GLU A 10 -49.92 21.04 7.80
C GLU A 10 -48.73 20.70 8.70
N GLU A 11 -48.92 19.78 9.65
CA GLU A 11 -47.82 19.13 10.33
C GLU A 11 -46.97 18.49 9.23
N ASP A 12 -45.90 19.17 8.82
CA ASP A 12 -44.95 18.69 7.83
C ASP A 12 -44.53 17.27 8.25
N ASP A 13 -44.94 16.27 7.47
CA ASP A 13 -44.68 14.86 7.75
C ASP A 13 -43.18 14.66 8.01
N PRO A 14 -42.76 14.14 9.19
CA PRO A 14 -41.36 13.91 9.52
C PRO A 14 -40.61 13.08 8.47
N PHE A 15 -41.31 12.19 7.77
CA PHE A 15 -40.74 11.42 6.67
C PHE A 15 -40.44 12.29 5.45
N LEU A 16 -41.35 13.19 5.07
CA LEU A 16 -41.13 14.14 3.99
C LEU A 16 -40.01 15.13 4.34
N GLN A 17 -40.00 15.66 5.56
CA GLN A 17 -38.91 16.51 6.05
C GLN A 17 -37.55 15.82 5.93
N PHE A 18 -37.47 14.54 6.31
CA PHE A 18 -36.23 13.77 6.18
C PHE A 18 -35.82 13.56 4.72
N ILE A 19 -36.76 13.30 3.80
CA ILE A 19 -36.44 13.19 2.37
C ILE A 19 -35.92 14.52 1.81
N HIS A 20 -36.55 15.64 2.18
CA HIS A 20 -36.07 16.97 1.77
C HIS A 20 -34.67 17.25 2.31
N TYR A 21 -34.42 16.90 3.57
CA TYR A 21 -33.10 17.01 4.20
C TYR A 21 -32.06 16.13 3.50
N ALA A 22 -32.38 14.85 3.24
CA ALA A 22 -31.49 13.94 2.53
C ALA A 22 -31.17 14.45 1.12
N LYS A 23 -32.18 14.96 0.39
CA LYS A 23 -31.98 15.52 -0.95
C LYS A 23 -31.02 16.72 -0.94
N ALA A 24 -31.12 17.61 0.04
CA ALA A 24 -30.22 18.76 0.20
C ALA A 24 -28.77 18.33 0.48
N ILE A 25 -28.58 17.30 1.29
CA ILE A 25 -27.24 16.76 1.60
C ILE A 25 -26.62 16.07 0.39
N LEU A 26 -27.40 15.31 -0.37
CA LEU A 26 -26.92 14.54 -1.53
C LEU A 26 -26.67 15.41 -2.77
N SER A 27 -27.19 16.64 -2.76
CA SER A 27 -27.02 17.63 -3.82
C SER A 27 -26.72 19.00 -3.20
N PRO A 28 -25.51 19.19 -2.62
CA PRO A 28 -25.15 20.41 -1.91
C PRO A 28 -24.91 21.61 -2.85
N LEU A 29 -24.84 21.39 -4.17
CA LEU A 29 -24.67 22.43 -5.17
C LEU A 29 -26.02 22.78 -5.80
N GLY A 30 -26.61 23.89 -5.39
CA GLY A 30 -27.40 24.68 -6.32
C GLY A 30 -26.44 25.12 -7.43
N ASN A 31 -26.63 24.59 -8.64
CA ASN A 31 -25.92 25.10 -9.80
C ASN A 31 -26.21 26.61 -9.88
N GLU A 32 -25.19 27.46 -9.71
CA GLU A 32 -25.29 28.90 -10.06
C GLU A 32 -25.53 29.10 -11.58
N ASP A 33 -25.55 28.02 -12.35
CA ASP A 33 -25.81 28.01 -13.78
C ASP A 33 -27.03 27.12 -14.07
N GLY A 34 -28.23 27.69 -13.90
CA GLY A 34 -29.55 27.39 -14.52
C GLY A 34 -30.00 25.97 -14.93
N GLY A 35 -29.26 24.92 -14.61
CA GLY A 35 -29.51 23.53 -15.01
C GLY A 35 -30.14 22.74 -13.87
N GLU A 36 -31.08 21.87 -14.22
CA GLU A 36 -31.81 21.00 -13.28
C GLU A 36 -30.87 20.34 -12.25
N PRO A 37 -31.27 20.27 -10.97
CA PRO A 37 -30.43 19.67 -9.94
C PRO A 37 -30.19 18.19 -10.27
N ILE A 38 -28.93 17.84 -10.51
CA ILE A 38 -28.43 16.46 -10.70
C ILE A 38 -28.43 15.77 -9.32
N GLY A 39 -29.61 15.65 -8.72
CA GLY A 39 -29.82 15.06 -7.41
C GLY A 39 -30.71 13.83 -7.51
N PRO A 40 -30.72 12.96 -6.50
CA PRO A 40 -31.59 11.80 -6.49
C PRO A 40 -33.06 12.22 -6.49
N GLY A 41 -33.87 11.55 -7.32
CA GLY A 41 -35.32 11.75 -7.34
C GLY A 41 -35.98 11.30 -6.03
N TRP A 42 -37.10 11.92 -5.66
CA TRP A 42 -37.84 11.60 -4.44
C TRP A 42 -38.18 10.09 -4.33
N SER A 43 -38.62 9.49 -5.44
CA SER A 43 -38.98 8.07 -5.51
C SER A 43 -37.78 7.15 -5.24
N TRP A 44 -36.57 7.56 -5.66
CA TRP A 44 -35.35 6.82 -5.40
C TRP A 44 -34.99 6.88 -3.92
N ILE A 45 -35.04 8.06 -3.30
CA ILE A 45 -34.74 8.24 -1.87
C ILE A 45 -35.73 7.45 -1.02
N ALA A 46 -37.04 7.61 -1.26
CA ALA A 46 -38.08 6.91 -0.53
C ALA A 46 -37.97 5.37 -0.67
N SER A 47 -37.73 4.88 -1.90
CA SER A 47 -37.54 3.44 -2.13
C SER A 47 -36.34 2.89 -1.37
N ARG A 48 -35.24 3.66 -1.30
CA ARG A 48 -34.03 3.25 -0.56
C ARG A 48 -34.24 3.25 0.94
N ILE A 49 -34.89 4.28 1.50
CA ILE A 49 -35.22 4.32 2.93
C ILE A 49 -36.06 3.11 3.32
N LEU A 50 -37.13 2.82 2.57
CA LEU A 50 -37.99 1.67 2.85
C LEU A 50 -37.20 0.35 2.79
N LYS A 51 -36.32 0.19 1.80
CA LYS A 51 -35.45 -0.98 1.68
C LYS A 51 -34.48 -1.12 2.87
N THR A 52 -33.87 -0.02 3.31
CA THR A 52 -33.01 -0.02 4.50
C THR A 52 -33.82 -0.41 5.73
N CYS A 53 -34.98 0.20 5.96
CA CYS A 53 -35.86 -0.15 7.08
C CYS A 53 -36.30 -1.63 7.06
N THR A 54 -36.53 -2.23 5.88
CA THR A 54 -36.83 -3.67 5.79
C THR A 54 -35.63 -4.58 6.08
N SER A 55 -34.41 -4.08 5.87
CA SER A 55 -33.18 -4.85 6.07
C SER A 55 -32.71 -4.83 7.53
N TYR A 56 -33.09 -3.81 8.29
CA TYR A 56 -32.72 -3.61 9.69
C TYR A 56 -33.94 -3.79 10.60
N SER A 57 -34.10 -4.99 11.15
CA SER A 57 -35.22 -5.35 12.03
C SER A 57 -35.21 -4.65 13.40
N SER A 58 -34.06 -4.12 13.84
CA SER A 58 -33.87 -3.51 15.16
C SER A 58 -34.10 -1.98 15.19
N GLY A 59 -34.57 -1.40 14.08
CA GLY A 59 -34.72 0.04 13.92
C GLY A 59 -33.49 0.69 13.28
N VAL A 60 -33.72 1.83 12.62
CA VAL A 60 -32.72 2.56 11.84
C VAL A 60 -32.70 4.02 12.32
N THR A 61 -31.50 4.58 12.47
CA THR A 61 -31.34 6.00 12.80
C THR A 61 -31.29 6.84 11.54
N ALA A 62 -31.66 8.12 11.64
CA ALA A 62 -31.52 9.08 10.54
C ALA A 62 -30.09 9.11 9.97
N ALA A 63 -29.07 8.97 10.82
CA ALA A 63 -27.67 8.89 10.43
C ALA A 63 -27.35 7.68 9.55
N ILE A 64 -27.86 6.49 9.89
CA ILE A 64 -27.68 5.28 9.08
C ILE A 64 -28.36 5.46 7.72
N LEU A 65 -29.59 5.97 7.70
CA LEU A 65 -30.31 6.24 6.45
C LEU A 65 -29.55 7.23 5.55
N LEU A 66 -29.03 8.32 6.10
CA LEU A 66 -28.27 9.33 5.33
C LEU A 66 -26.95 8.76 4.81
N SER A 67 -26.22 8.04 5.65
CA SER A 67 -24.98 7.37 5.25
C SER A 67 -25.24 6.40 4.10
N ASP A 68 -26.21 5.50 4.24
CA ASP A 68 -26.57 4.52 3.20
C ASP A 68 -27.02 5.19 1.89
N LEU A 69 -27.86 6.23 1.98
CA LEU A 69 -28.32 6.98 0.82
C LEU A 69 -27.14 7.66 0.10
N SER A 70 -26.22 8.27 0.86
CA SER A 70 -25.04 8.94 0.28
C SER A 70 -24.09 7.98 -0.40
N GLN A 71 -23.86 6.82 0.21
CA GLN A 71 -23.04 5.78 -0.39
C GLN A 71 -23.68 5.24 -1.66
N ALA A 72 -24.96 4.89 -1.62
CA ALA A 72 -25.67 4.36 -2.79
C ALA A 72 -25.73 5.37 -3.94
N TRP A 73 -25.87 6.67 -3.62
CA TRP A 73 -25.85 7.73 -4.62
C TRP A 73 -24.45 7.92 -5.21
N ASN A 74 -23.42 7.93 -4.38
CA ASN A 74 -22.03 8.03 -4.82
C ASN A 74 -21.64 6.86 -5.73
N GLU A 75 -22.00 5.63 -5.38
CA GLU A 75 -21.76 4.45 -6.24
C GLU A 75 -22.46 4.57 -7.59
N GLN A 76 -23.72 5.04 -7.61
CA GLN A 76 -24.47 5.24 -8.85
C GLN A 76 -23.84 6.33 -9.73
N SER A 77 -23.38 7.43 -9.12
CA SER A 77 -22.72 8.53 -9.84
C SER A 77 -21.34 8.14 -10.41
N ARG A 78 -20.62 7.23 -9.73
CA ARG A 78 -19.28 6.77 -10.13
C ARG A 78 -19.27 5.91 -11.38
N GLY A 79 -20.39 5.29 -11.75
CA GLY A 79 -20.53 4.56 -13.01
C GLY A 79 -20.18 5.39 -14.27
N GLY A 80 -20.20 6.73 -14.17
CA GLY A 80 -19.80 7.67 -15.23
C GLY A 80 -18.49 8.45 -15.00
N ALA A 81 -17.85 8.34 -13.83
CA ALA A 81 -16.68 9.15 -13.44
C ALA A 81 -15.27 8.52 -13.54
N PRO A 82 -15.03 7.31 -14.12
CA PRO A 82 -13.72 6.64 -14.00
C PRO A 82 -12.58 7.41 -14.70
N LYS A 83 -12.88 8.25 -15.71
CA LYS A 83 -11.86 8.96 -16.49
C LYS A 83 -11.02 9.93 -15.64
N LYS A 84 -11.65 10.77 -14.81
CA LYS A 84 -10.92 11.74 -13.96
C LYS A 84 -10.09 11.08 -12.85
N GLN A 85 -10.51 9.89 -12.39
CA GLN A 85 -9.80 9.12 -11.36
C GLN A 85 -8.58 8.40 -11.93
N LEU A 86 -8.70 7.86 -13.16
CA LEU A 86 -7.57 7.32 -13.90
C LEU A 86 -6.52 8.39 -14.20
N ASP A 87 -6.94 9.63 -14.47
CA ASP A 87 -6.02 10.74 -14.71
C ASP A 87 -5.13 11.05 -13.49
N CYS A 88 -5.70 11.12 -12.27
CA CYS A 88 -4.90 11.39 -11.07
C CYS A 88 -3.94 10.25 -10.72
N ILE A 89 -4.40 9.00 -10.85
CA ILE A 89 -3.53 7.82 -10.68
C ILE A 89 -2.44 7.80 -11.75
N SER A 90 -2.74 8.15 -13.01
CA SER A 90 -1.76 8.15 -14.10
C SER A 90 -0.65 9.20 -13.90
N GLN A 91 -0.97 10.36 -13.31
CA GLN A 91 0.03 11.37 -12.97
C GLN A 91 0.94 10.88 -11.83
N LEU A 92 0.36 10.23 -10.83
CA LEU A 92 1.13 9.66 -9.71
C LEU A 92 1.98 8.47 -10.15
N ARG A 93 1.49 7.63 -11.09
CA ARG A 93 2.29 6.54 -11.70
C ARG A 93 3.58 7.06 -12.34
N LYS A 94 3.60 8.27 -12.90
CA LYS A 94 4.82 8.84 -13.50
C LYS A 94 5.86 9.21 -12.44
N LYS A 95 5.42 9.55 -11.23
CA LYS A 95 6.29 9.81 -10.08
C LYS A 95 6.67 8.51 -9.34
N HIS A 96 5.93 7.44 -9.55
CA HIS A 96 6.16 6.17 -8.87
C HIS A 96 7.44 5.50 -9.36
N LYS A 97 8.51 5.60 -8.55
CA LYS A 97 9.84 5.03 -8.83
C LYS A 97 10.08 3.67 -8.13
N ARG A 98 9.07 3.12 -7.44
CA ARG A 98 9.24 1.99 -6.50
C ARG A 98 8.81 0.65 -7.10
N GLY A 99 9.48 -0.42 -6.67
CA GLY A 99 9.05 -1.80 -6.91
C GLY A 99 7.96 -2.25 -5.92
N LYS A 100 7.04 -3.09 -6.40
CA LYS A 100 5.93 -3.64 -5.60
C LYS A 100 6.44 -4.45 -4.39
N LEU A 101 5.89 -4.21 -3.19
CA LEU A 101 6.22 -4.97 -1.98
C LEU A 101 5.77 -6.43 -2.11
N GLN A 102 6.43 -7.30 -1.34
CA GLN A 102 6.03 -8.70 -1.23
C GLN A 102 4.61 -8.80 -0.67
N ASN A 103 3.83 -9.77 -1.14
CA ASN A 103 2.42 -9.98 -0.77
C ASN A 103 1.45 -8.83 -1.13
N THR A 104 1.84 -7.93 -2.03
CA THR A 104 0.94 -6.87 -2.47
C THR A 104 -0.17 -7.39 -3.39
N VAL A 105 -1.40 -7.13 -3.00
CA VAL A 105 -2.62 -7.47 -3.75
C VAL A 105 -3.14 -6.20 -4.42
N THR A 106 -3.56 -6.32 -5.68
CA THR A 106 -4.18 -5.22 -6.43
C THR A 106 -5.68 -5.17 -6.18
N ILE A 107 -6.28 -4.00 -6.29
CA ILE A 107 -7.72 -3.81 -6.06
C ILE A 107 -8.55 -4.68 -7.02
N ASP A 108 -8.13 -4.81 -8.29
CA ASP A 108 -8.81 -5.68 -9.25
C ASP A 108 -8.81 -7.15 -8.79
N SER A 109 -7.68 -7.64 -8.27
CA SER A 109 -7.61 -9.01 -7.74
C SER A 109 -8.54 -9.21 -6.54
N ILE A 110 -8.84 -8.18 -5.74
CA ILE A 110 -9.79 -8.26 -4.63
C ILE A 110 -11.20 -8.44 -5.17
N TYR A 111 -11.58 -7.67 -6.20
CA TYR A 111 -12.88 -7.78 -6.84
C TYR A 111 -13.09 -9.11 -7.57
N GLU A 112 -12.05 -9.60 -8.26
CA GLU A 112 -12.08 -10.89 -8.96
C GLU A 112 -12.20 -12.06 -7.98
N LYS A 113 -11.37 -12.09 -6.94
CA LYS A 113 -11.32 -13.21 -5.99
C LYS A 113 -12.37 -13.11 -4.89
N LYS A 114 -12.94 -11.93 -4.66
CA LYS A 114 -13.87 -11.62 -3.55
C LYS A 114 -13.33 -12.05 -2.18
N PHE A 115 -12.01 -12.05 -2.04
CA PHE A 115 -11.31 -12.50 -0.86
C PHE A 115 -10.04 -11.67 -0.66
N LEU A 116 -9.75 -11.37 0.61
CA LEU A 116 -8.55 -10.66 1.03
C LEU A 116 -7.98 -11.37 2.26
N SER A 117 -6.72 -11.79 2.19
CA SER A 117 -6.02 -12.36 3.36
C SER A 117 -5.58 -11.24 4.29
N LEU A 118 -5.59 -11.48 5.60
CA LEU A 118 -5.11 -10.51 6.60
C LEU A 118 -3.62 -10.19 6.45
N SER A 119 -2.84 -11.09 5.86
CA SER A 119 -1.41 -10.89 5.57
C SER A 119 -1.15 -10.11 4.28
N SER A 120 -2.18 -9.84 3.47
CA SER A 120 -2.04 -9.11 2.21
C SER A 120 -1.78 -7.63 2.44
N VAL A 121 -0.90 -7.06 1.63
CA VAL A 121 -0.61 -5.64 1.63
C VAL A 121 -1.35 -4.97 0.49
N ILE A 122 -2.01 -3.86 0.78
CA ILE A 122 -2.61 -2.98 -0.23
C ILE A 122 -1.76 -1.71 -0.25
N GLU A 123 -1.07 -1.50 -1.37
CA GLU A 123 -0.43 -0.23 -1.66
C GLU A 123 -1.43 0.66 -2.37
N ALA A 124 -1.95 1.65 -1.66
CA ALA A 124 -3.05 2.47 -2.12
C ALA A 124 -2.70 3.95 -2.17
N VAL A 125 -3.39 4.67 -3.04
CA VAL A 125 -3.41 6.12 -3.13
C VAL A 125 -4.78 6.59 -2.67
N ILE A 126 -4.80 7.60 -1.80
CA ILE A 126 -6.04 8.26 -1.40
C ILE A 126 -6.54 9.13 -2.57
N ILE A 127 -7.65 8.75 -3.19
CA ILE A 127 -8.29 9.52 -4.25
C ILE A 127 -9.13 10.64 -3.64
N ASP A 128 -9.81 10.36 -2.54
CA ASP A 128 -10.69 11.29 -1.87
C ASP A 128 -10.96 10.85 -0.42
N VAL A 129 -11.30 11.80 0.43
CA VAL A 129 -11.63 11.58 1.85
C VAL A 129 -13.00 12.18 2.10
N VAL A 130 -13.95 11.34 2.48
CA VAL A 130 -15.32 11.78 2.71
C VAL A 130 -15.75 11.48 4.14
N ILE A 131 -16.50 12.41 4.72
CA ILE A 131 -17.19 12.20 6.00
C ILE A 131 -18.60 11.76 5.67
N LEU A 132 -19.01 10.60 6.18
CA LEU A 132 -20.34 10.08 5.92
C LEU A 132 -21.40 10.97 6.57
N PRO A 133 -22.38 11.49 5.81
CA PRO A 133 -23.33 12.47 6.29
C PRO A 133 -24.19 11.93 7.42
N GLY A 134 -24.46 12.78 8.41
CA GLY A 134 -25.17 12.39 9.63
C GLY A 134 -24.33 11.56 10.60
N THR A 135 -23.08 11.25 10.27
CA THR A 135 -22.13 10.56 11.14
C THR A 135 -20.84 11.36 11.28
N ASN A 136 -19.95 10.90 12.16
CA ASN A 136 -18.56 11.36 12.23
C ASN A 136 -17.62 10.23 11.77
N ILE A 137 -18.00 9.51 10.70
CA ILE A 137 -17.21 8.41 10.16
C ILE A 137 -16.49 8.88 8.92
N TYR A 138 -15.16 8.81 8.96
CA TYR A 138 -14.32 9.07 7.80
C TYR A 138 -14.23 7.82 6.94
N MET A 139 -14.33 8.01 5.63
CA MET A 139 -14.17 6.98 4.63
C MET A 139 -13.13 7.43 3.60
N LEU A 140 -12.14 6.59 3.38
CA LEU A 140 -11.09 6.81 2.38
C LEU A 140 -11.49 6.10 1.08
N HIS A 141 -11.44 6.83 -0.01
CA HIS A 141 -11.54 6.26 -1.36
C HIS A 141 -10.14 5.93 -1.84
N LEU A 142 -9.84 4.63 -1.93
CA LEU A 142 -8.52 4.13 -2.27
C LEU A 142 -8.48 3.68 -3.73
N GLY A 143 -7.44 4.09 -4.44
CA GLY A 143 -7.02 3.51 -5.72
C GLY A 143 -5.65 2.84 -5.58
N ASP A 144 -5.19 2.14 -6.60
CA ASP A 144 -3.81 1.65 -6.67
C ASP A 144 -3.17 1.99 -8.03
N PHE A 145 -1.87 1.73 -8.15
CA PHE A 145 -1.12 1.99 -9.37
C PHE A 145 -1.24 0.90 -10.44
N TRP A 146 -2.02 -0.15 -10.23
CA TRP A 146 -2.07 -1.29 -11.16
C TRP A 146 -3.48 -1.60 -11.65
N SER A 147 -4.49 -1.07 -10.97
CA SER A 147 -5.89 -1.33 -11.19
C SER A 147 -6.61 -0.10 -11.72
N SER A 148 -7.77 -0.39 -12.29
CA SER A 148 -8.72 0.62 -12.76
C SER A 148 -9.87 0.84 -11.78
N ASN A 149 -10.05 -0.09 -10.84
CA ASN A 149 -11.07 -0.01 -9.80
C ASN A 149 -10.56 0.69 -8.55
N THR A 150 -11.52 1.24 -7.81
CA THR A 150 -11.30 1.83 -6.49
C THR A 150 -11.98 0.98 -5.42
N ILE A 151 -11.48 1.08 -4.19
CA ILE A 151 -12.08 0.42 -3.03
C ILE A 151 -12.25 1.42 -1.90
N ASP A 152 -13.34 1.29 -1.15
CA ASP A 152 -13.63 2.18 -0.03
C ASP A 152 -13.16 1.54 1.27
N LEU A 153 -12.49 2.32 2.12
CA LEU A 153 -12.03 1.92 3.45
C LEU A 153 -12.68 2.81 4.51
N TYR A 154 -13.42 2.21 5.45
CA TYR A 154 -13.82 2.92 6.66
C TYR A 154 -12.60 3.19 7.52
N LEU A 155 -12.35 4.46 7.84
CA LEU A 155 -11.17 4.83 8.61
C LEU A 155 -11.35 4.46 10.08
N HIS A 156 -10.30 3.90 10.70
CA HIS A 156 -10.32 3.66 12.13
C HIS A 156 -10.22 4.98 12.91
N ARG A 157 -10.92 5.08 14.05
CA ARG A 157 -11.05 6.31 14.84
C ARG A 157 -9.72 6.93 15.25
N ARG A 158 -8.69 6.10 15.42
CA ARG A 158 -7.32 6.53 15.75
C ARG A 158 -6.73 7.49 14.71
N PHE A 159 -7.10 7.33 13.44
CA PHE A 159 -6.56 8.13 12.33
C PHE A 159 -7.41 9.36 11.99
N TYR A 160 -8.49 9.64 12.73
CA TYR A 160 -9.38 10.76 12.40
C TYR A 160 -8.67 12.12 12.46
N LYS A 161 -7.74 12.30 13.41
CA LYS A 161 -6.91 13.51 13.47
C LYS A 161 -6.06 13.70 12.21
N LEU A 162 -5.63 12.59 11.62
CA LEU A 162 -4.81 12.59 10.41
C LEU A 162 -5.62 12.77 9.13
N ALA A 163 -6.94 12.54 9.17
CA ALA A 163 -7.85 12.73 8.05
C ALA A 163 -8.63 14.05 8.12
N ASP A 164 -8.31 14.93 9.07
CA ASP A 164 -8.95 16.24 9.18
C ASP A 164 -8.73 17.03 7.86
N PRO A 165 -9.79 17.51 7.19
CA PRO A 165 -9.67 18.24 5.92
C PRO A 165 -8.79 19.49 5.98
N ARG A 166 -8.58 20.07 7.17
CA ARG A 166 -7.80 21.32 7.31
C ARG A 166 -6.30 21.07 7.33
N ASN A 167 -5.86 20.14 8.18
CA ASN A 167 -4.44 19.94 8.51
C ASN A 167 -4.01 18.46 8.51
N GLY A 168 -4.89 17.54 8.10
CA GLY A 168 -4.62 16.12 8.08
C GLY A 168 -3.63 15.72 6.98
N ILE A 169 -2.73 14.79 7.30
CA ILE A 169 -1.77 14.23 6.33
C ILE A 169 -2.42 13.25 5.35
N LEU A 170 -3.53 12.61 5.73
CA LEU A 170 -4.33 11.72 4.89
C LEU A 170 -5.19 12.56 3.94
N LYS A 171 -4.52 13.18 2.96
CA LYS A 171 -5.13 14.01 1.92
C LYS A 171 -5.14 13.31 0.57
N LYS A 172 -5.92 13.84 -0.36
CA LYS A 172 -5.94 13.37 -1.75
C LYS A 172 -4.53 13.37 -2.36
N GLY A 173 -4.18 12.27 -3.00
CA GLY A 173 -2.87 12.02 -3.63
C GLY A 173 -1.85 11.35 -2.71
N ARG A 174 -2.11 11.25 -1.40
CA ARG A 174 -1.21 10.60 -0.44
C ARG A 174 -1.19 9.09 -0.67
N GLU A 175 0.01 8.51 -0.69
CA GLU A 175 0.21 7.06 -0.70
C GLU A 175 0.13 6.50 0.73
N VAL A 176 -0.53 5.35 0.88
CA VAL A 176 -0.68 4.62 2.15
C VAL A 176 -0.48 3.12 1.93
N PHE A 177 0.11 2.47 2.93
CA PHE A 177 0.14 1.02 3.03
C PHE A 177 -0.89 0.56 4.04
N VAL A 178 -1.68 -0.44 3.63
CA VAL A 178 -2.74 -0.99 4.47
C VAL A 178 -2.62 -2.51 4.51
N THR A 179 -2.73 -3.08 5.71
CA THR A 179 -2.73 -4.53 5.96
C THR A 179 -3.79 -4.91 6.99
N GLY A 180 -4.00 -6.21 7.23
CA GLY A 180 -4.98 -6.72 8.20
C GLY A 180 -6.44 -6.36 7.88
N CYS A 181 -6.74 -5.95 6.64
CA CYS A 181 -8.07 -5.53 6.25
C CYS A 181 -9.01 -6.72 6.10
N ARG A 182 -10.25 -6.54 6.54
CA ARG A 182 -11.36 -7.48 6.27
C ARG A 182 -12.26 -6.91 5.19
N LEU A 183 -12.60 -7.75 4.22
CA LEU A 183 -13.49 -7.40 3.14
C LEU A 183 -14.94 -7.63 3.56
N THR A 184 -15.75 -6.58 3.46
CA THR A 184 -17.20 -6.72 3.46
C THR A 184 -17.70 -6.82 2.04
N THR A 185 -18.23 -7.99 1.70
CA THR A 185 -19.02 -8.20 0.50
C THR A 185 -20.47 -8.32 0.94
N THR A 186 -21.25 -7.24 0.89
CA THR A 186 -22.68 -7.36 1.19
C THR A 186 -23.36 -8.14 0.07
N LYS A 187 -24.07 -9.23 0.43
CA LYS A 187 -25.01 -9.90 -0.48
C LYS A 187 -26.23 -8.99 -0.64
N GLY A 188 -26.16 -8.01 -1.53
CA GLY A 188 -27.24 -7.04 -1.74
C GLY A 188 -27.01 -6.13 -2.95
N PHE A 189 -28.11 -5.67 -3.54
CA PHE A 189 -28.27 -5.15 -4.91
C PHE A 189 -27.55 -3.82 -5.26
N SER A 190 -26.61 -3.34 -4.45
CA SER A 190 -25.69 -2.23 -4.81
C SER A 190 -24.58 -2.07 -3.76
N SER A 191 -23.50 -2.82 -3.84
CA SER A 191 -22.34 -2.50 -3.00
C SER A 191 -21.09 -3.03 -3.64
N GLY A 192 -20.16 -2.12 -3.92
CA GLY A 192 -18.78 -2.50 -4.12
C GLY A 192 -18.25 -3.28 -2.90
N ALA A 193 -17.15 -4.00 -3.08
CA ALA A 193 -16.45 -4.57 -1.96
C ALA A 193 -15.87 -3.42 -1.12
N ARG A 194 -16.00 -3.46 0.21
CA ARG A 194 -15.50 -2.39 1.09
C ARG A 194 -14.63 -2.96 2.19
N LEU A 195 -13.60 -2.23 2.56
CA LEU A 195 -12.68 -2.60 3.63
C LEU A 195 -13.21 -2.08 4.97
N LEU A 196 -13.23 -2.97 5.96
CA LEU A 196 -13.51 -2.60 7.34
C LEU A 196 -12.36 -1.80 7.95
N PRO A 197 -12.63 -1.01 9.01
CA PRO A 197 -11.60 -0.31 9.72
C PRO A 197 -10.48 -1.24 10.17
N THR A 198 -9.25 -0.81 9.91
CA THR A 198 -8.02 -1.48 10.34
C THR A 198 -7.16 -0.51 11.13
N GLU A 199 -6.43 -1.02 12.11
CA GLU A 199 -5.39 -0.27 12.83
C GLU A 199 -4.03 -0.34 12.14
N TYR A 200 -3.89 -1.20 11.13
CA TYR A 200 -2.64 -1.48 10.44
C TYR A 200 -2.52 -0.66 9.16
N LEU A 201 -2.33 0.65 9.34
CA LEU A 201 -2.13 1.62 8.28
C LEU A 201 -0.80 2.35 8.52
N ALA A 202 0.04 2.43 7.49
CA ALA A 202 1.26 3.21 7.48
C ALA A 202 1.20 4.26 6.35
N ILE A 203 1.65 5.47 6.63
CA ILE A 203 1.60 6.59 5.69
C ILE A 203 2.94 6.68 4.97
N LEU A 204 2.92 6.78 3.64
CA LEU A 204 4.16 6.96 2.89
C LEU A 204 4.51 8.45 2.82
N LEU A 205 5.78 8.71 3.04
CA LEU A 205 6.41 10.02 2.87
C LEU A 205 7.47 9.94 1.78
N ASP A 206 7.62 11.03 1.04
CA ASP A 206 8.64 11.16 0.00
C ASP A 206 9.64 12.26 0.38
N GLU A 207 10.90 11.90 0.58
CA GLU A 207 11.97 12.87 0.86
C GLU A 207 12.23 13.84 -0.31
N ASP A 208 11.82 13.47 -1.54
CA ASP A 208 11.93 14.35 -2.71
C ASP A 208 10.86 15.48 -2.68
N GLU A 209 9.79 15.36 -1.89
CA GLU A 209 8.73 16.37 -1.79
C GLU A 209 9.01 17.30 -0.59
N ASP A 210 9.15 18.60 -0.86
CA ASP A 210 9.54 19.62 0.13
C ASP A 210 8.67 19.60 1.40
N ASP A 211 7.35 19.44 1.26
CA ASP A 211 6.40 19.39 2.38
C ASP A 211 6.72 18.24 3.35
N ASP A 212 7.04 17.07 2.80
CA ASP A 212 7.31 15.86 3.56
C ASP A 212 8.71 15.91 4.18
N ALA A 213 9.71 16.41 3.45
CA ALA A 213 11.06 16.64 3.97
C ALA A 213 11.07 17.63 5.14
N ILE A 214 10.30 18.72 5.04
CA ILE A 214 10.14 19.69 6.14
C ILE A 214 9.46 19.03 7.35
N MET A 215 8.42 18.24 7.12
CA MET A 215 7.73 17.52 8.20
C MET A 215 8.65 16.52 8.90
N LEU A 216 9.43 15.74 8.13
CA LEU A 216 10.42 14.81 8.64
C LEU A 216 11.45 15.52 9.52
N GLY A 217 12.04 16.61 9.02
CA GLY A 217 13.03 17.40 9.73
C GLY A 217 12.49 18.08 10.99
N ALA A 218 11.29 18.66 10.93
CA ALA A 218 10.71 19.40 12.06
C ALA A 218 10.21 18.47 13.17
N GLN A 219 9.57 17.36 12.81
CA GLN A 219 8.87 16.50 13.78
C GLN A 219 9.74 15.35 14.27
N PHE A 220 10.57 14.73 13.43
CA PHE A 220 11.23 13.46 13.77
C PHE A 220 12.75 13.55 13.92
N CYS A 221 13.37 14.70 13.63
CA CYS A 221 14.82 14.91 13.84
C CYS A 221 15.14 15.63 15.16
N SER A 222 14.15 15.88 16.01
CA SER A 222 14.38 16.52 17.32
C SER A 222 14.86 15.51 18.38
N ASP A 223 14.33 14.29 18.34
CA ASP A 223 14.64 13.24 19.31
C ASP A 223 15.53 12.17 18.67
N SER A 224 16.48 11.65 19.44
CA SER A 224 17.35 10.52 19.07
C SER A 224 17.13 9.34 20.00
N PHE A 225 17.62 8.15 19.65
CA PHE A 225 17.59 7.00 20.55
C PHE A 225 18.38 7.23 21.85
N SER A 226 19.41 8.08 21.79
CA SER A 226 20.23 8.40 22.96
C SER A 226 19.54 9.38 23.92
N SER A 227 18.58 10.17 23.44
CA SER A 227 17.84 11.12 24.28
C SER A 227 16.66 10.49 25.03
N ILE A 228 16.37 9.21 24.78
CA ILE A 228 15.25 8.51 25.44
C ILE A 228 15.58 8.31 26.92
N CYS A 229 14.78 8.92 27.79
CA CYS A 229 14.85 8.73 29.23
C CYS A 229 13.54 8.11 29.77
N LEU A 230 13.63 6.95 30.43
CA LEU A 230 12.47 6.23 30.98
C LEU A 230 11.70 7.06 32.03
N ASP A 231 12.41 7.86 32.82
CA ASP A 231 11.78 8.69 33.85
C ASP A 231 10.86 9.74 33.21
N GLU A 232 11.25 10.32 32.08
CA GLU A 232 10.44 11.27 31.33
C GLU A 232 9.23 10.61 30.64
N VAL A 233 9.42 9.39 30.10
CA VAL A 233 8.32 8.59 29.54
C VAL A 233 7.27 8.31 30.61
N SER A 234 7.68 7.94 31.83
CA SER A 234 6.77 7.69 32.94
C SER A 234 5.97 8.92 33.36
N ASN A 235 6.54 10.12 33.12
CA ASN A 235 5.89 11.40 33.33
C ASN A 235 5.01 11.86 32.15
N GLY A 236 4.89 11.05 31.10
CA GLY A 236 4.03 11.29 29.94
C GLY A 236 4.71 11.97 28.76
N ALA A 237 6.05 11.99 28.70
CA ALA A 237 6.77 12.47 27.52
C ALA A 237 6.50 11.57 26.31
N SER A 238 6.26 12.19 25.16
CA SER A 238 6.09 11.51 23.87
C SER A 238 7.26 11.84 22.96
N TYR A 239 7.90 10.81 22.42
CA TYR A 239 9.04 10.95 21.51
C TYR A 239 8.60 10.80 20.05
N SER A 240 9.28 11.48 19.14
CA SER A 240 9.12 11.31 17.69
C SER A 240 10.45 10.91 17.09
N LEU A 241 10.55 9.66 16.62
CA LEU A 241 11.83 9.05 16.24
C LEU A 241 11.89 8.81 14.73
N TYR A 242 13.07 9.01 14.14
CA TYR A 242 13.36 8.67 12.75
C TYR A 242 14.52 7.69 12.65
N ALA A 243 14.31 6.51 12.07
CA ALA A 243 15.35 5.50 12.03
C ALA A 243 15.30 4.61 10.79
N ARG A 244 16.45 4.10 10.38
CA ARG A 244 16.59 3.15 9.27
C ARG A 244 16.34 1.72 9.72
N ILE A 245 15.61 0.96 8.91
CA ILE A 245 15.40 -0.47 9.12
C ILE A 245 16.64 -1.25 8.68
N GLU A 246 17.40 -1.79 9.63
CA GLU A 246 18.61 -2.59 9.33
C GLU A 246 18.28 -4.05 9.07
N SER A 247 17.39 -4.64 9.88
CA SER A 247 16.98 -6.03 9.71
C SER A 247 15.57 -6.27 10.24
N ILE A 248 14.87 -7.19 9.59
CA ILE A 248 13.57 -7.69 10.02
C ILE A 248 13.78 -9.14 10.46
N GLY A 249 13.62 -9.39 11.75
CA GLY A 249 13.78 -10.70 12.37
C GLY A 249 12.70 -11.71 11.94
N PRO A 250 12.94 -13.01 12.17
CA PRO A 250 11.96 -14.04 11.90
C PRO A 250 10.73 -13.90 12.81
N LEU A 251 9.63 -14.54 12.41
CA LEU A 251 8.46 -14.66 13.27
C LEU A 251 8.78 -15.63 14.41
N GLU A 252 8.78 -15.11 15.63
CA GLU A 252 8.93 -15.89 16.84
C GLU A 252 7.55 -16.21 17.40
N ILE A 253 7.38 -17.43 17.88
CA ILE A 253 6.14 -17.87 18.52
C ILE A 253 6.50 -18.19 19.97
N GLN A 254 6.02 -17.37 20.90
CA GLN A 254 6.24 -17.53 22.33
C GLN A 254 4.96 -18.00 23.05
N GLY A 255 5.16 -18.69 24.17
CA GLY A 255 4.10 -19.22 25.04
C GLY A 255 3.90 -20.73 24.92
N ILE A 256 3.45 -21.35 26.01
CA ILE A 256 3.27 -22.80 26.18
C ILE A 256 2.32 -23.42 25.13
N HIS A 257 1.47 -22.60 24.50
CA HIS A 257 0.50 -23.00 23.47
C HIS A 257 0.72 -22.31 22.11
N GLY A 258 1.86 -21.64 21.90
CA GLY A 258 2.18 -20.95 20.65
C GLY A 258 1.23 -19.79 20.28
N SER A 259 0.59 -19.17 21.27
CA SER A 259 -0.45 -18.16 21.06
C SER A 259 0.10 -16.75 20.84
N LEU A 260 1.32 -16.44 21.29
CA LEU A 260 1.88 -15.09 21.20
C LEU A 260 2.90 -15.03 20.06
N GLN A 261 2.53 -14.36 18.98
CA GLN A 261 3.44 -14.07 17.89
C GLN A 261 4.27 -12.81 18.24
N ARG A 262 5.56 -12.86 17.97
CA ARG A 262 6.49 -11.74 18.14
C ARG A 262 7.33 -11.58 16.89
N LYS A 263 7.57 -10.34 16.48
CA LYS A 263 8.54 -10.05 15.43
C LYS A 263 9.39 -8.87 15.83
N GLN A 264 10.71 -9.06 15.78
CA GLN A 264 11.69 -8.05 16.14
C GLN A 264 12.21 -7.36 14.89
N ILE A 265 12.27 -6.03 14.90
CA ILE A 265 12.85 -5.21 13.85
C ILE A 265 13.99 -4.41 14.46
N THR A 266 15.17 -4.46 13.86
CA THR A 266 16.33 -3.68 14.31
C THR A 266 16.36 -2.36 13.58
N LEU A 267 16.29 -1.26 14.33
CA LEU A 267 16.33 0.10 13.82
C LEU A 267 17.68 0.76 14.14
N VAL A 268 18.16 1.61 13.24
CA VAL A 268 19.38 2.39 13.38
C VAL A 268 19.03 3.86 13.21
N ASP A 269 19.23 4.66 14.24
CA ASP A 269 19.04 6.12 14.20
C ASP A 269 20.20 6.81 13.44
N ASN A 270 20.05 8.10 13.17
CA ASN A 270 21.03 8.98 12.52
C ASN A 270 22.37 9.04 13.28
N ASP A 271 22.33 8.88 14.60
CA ASP A 271 23.53 8.80 15.46
C ASP A 271 24.24 7.42 15.39
N GLY A 272 23.69 6.47 14.63
CA GLY A 272 24.22 5.12 14.51
C GLY A 272 23.88 4.19 15.68
N VAL A 273 23.05 4.65 16.62
CA VAL A 273 22.56 3.84 17.74
C VAL A 273 21.50 2.86 17.25
N ARG A 274 21.62 1.62 17.73
CA ARG A 274 20.71 0.52 17.40
C ARG A 274 19.70 0.33 18.51
N LEU A 275 18.44 0.13 18.11
CA LEU A 275 17.38 -0.18 19.04
C LEU A 275 16.35 -1.13 18.42
N LYS A 276 15.75 -1.97 19.26
CA LYS A 276 14.80 -2.99 18.82
C LYS A 276 13.38 -2.46 18.87
N PHE A 277 12.67 -2.61 17.76
CA PHE A 277 11.24 -2.39 17.65
C PHE A 277 10.51 -3.73 17.63
N LEU A 278 9.65 -3.96 18.62
CA LEU A 278 8.92 -5.20 18.84
C LEU A 278 7.47 -5.04 18.39
N LEU A 279 7.02 -6.01 17.59
CA LEU A 279 5.63 -6.16 17.17
C LEU A 279 5.06 -7.42 17.80
N TRP A 280 3.88 -7.29 18.42
CA TRP A 280 3.24 -8.37 19.16
C TRP A 280 1.88 -8.78 18.56
N GLY A 281 1.59 -10.07 18.59
CA GLY A 281 0.32 -10.64 18.14
C GLY A 281 -0.01 -10.26 16.70
N GLU A 282 -1.19 -9.67 16.48
CA GLU A 282 -1.65 -9.23 15.17
C GLU A 282 -0.83 -8.05 14.59
N GLN A 283 -0.08 -7.31 15.42
CA GLN A 283 0.79 -6.21 14.97
C GLN A 283 1.95 -6.69 14.09
N VAL A 284 2.28 -7.98 14.15
CA VAL A 284 3.29 -8.61 13.28
C VAL A 284 3.00 -8.35 11.79
N LEU A 285 1.74 -8.10 11.43
CA LEU A 285 1.33 -7.74 10.07
C LEU A 285 2.01 -6.46 9.55
N PHE A 286 2.42 -5.54 10.42
CA PHE A 286 3.19 -4.34 10.03
C PHE A 286 4.51 -4.69 9.37
N ALA A 287 5.12 -5.81 9.72
CA ALA A 287 6.38 -6.22 9.13
C ALA A 287 6.27 -6.52 7.62
N ASN A 288 5.06 -6.74 7.09
CA ASN A 288 4.85 -6.88 5.65
C ASN A 288 4.86 -5.52 4.92
N LEU A 289 4.67 -4.41 5.63
CA LEU A 289 4.72 -3.05 5.09
C LEU A 289 6.14 -2.52 4.98
N PHE A 290 7.10 -3.18 5.62
CA PHE A 290 8.47 -2.71 5.75
C PHE A 290 9.42 -3.45 4.80
N SER A 291 10.42 -2.72 4.33
CA SER A 291 11.55 -3.27 3.60
C SER A 291 12.86 -2.86 4.25
N VAL A 292 13.84 -3.76 4.24
CA VAL A 292 15.17 -3.49 4.77
C VAL A 292 15.81 -2.35 3.99
N GLY A 293 16.37 -1.38 4.71
CA GLY A 293 16.98 -0.16 4.16
C GLY A 293 16.04 1.05 4.07
N SER A 294 14.72 0.86 4.22
CA SER A 294 13.77 1.98 4.29
C SER A 294 13.88 2.72 5.62
N MET A 295 13.51 4.00 5.64
CA MET A 295 13.43 4.79 6.87
C MET A 295 12.02 4.70 7.45
N LEU A 296 11.94 4.68 8.77
CA LEU A 296 10.72 4.58 9.56
C LEU A 296 10.68 5.77 10.52
N ALA A 297 9.69 6.63 10.32
CA ALA A 297 9.32 7.68 11.26
C ALA A 297 8.20 7.16 12.17
N MET A 298 8.37 7.31 13.48
CA MET A 298 7.44 6.85 14.50
C MET A 298 7.07 8.01 15.42
N GLU A 299 5.79 8.33 15.48
CA GLU A 299 5.27 9.33 16.41
C GLU A 299 4.71 8.62 17.63
N ALA A 300 5.18 8.97 18.83
CA ALA A 300 4.76 8.40 20.11
C ALA A 300 4.82 6.84 20.15
N PRO A 301 5.99 6.22 19.90
CA PRO A 301 6.18 4.79 20.14
C PRO A 301 6.06 4.49 21.65
N PHE A 302 5.62 3.28 22.00
CA PHE A 302 5.66 2.84 23.39
C PHE A 302 7.09 2.43 23.74
N ILE A 303 7.66 3.02 24.77
CA ILE A 303 9.03 2.71 25.20
C ILE A 303 8.93 1.76 26.37
N ALA A 304 9.41 0.54 26.18
CA ALA A 304 9.41 -0.51 27.18
C ALA A 304 10.84 -0.78 27.69
N SER A 305 10.94 -1.22 28.93
CA SER A 305 12.20 -1.69 29.48
C SER A 305 12.46 -3.13 29.03
N SER A 306 13.73 -3.45 28.74
CA SER A 306 14.13 -4.80 28.29
C SER A 306 13.71 -5.90 29.28
N ALA A 307 13.70 -5.59 30.58
CA ALA A 307 13.27 -6.48 31.66
C ALA A 307 11.78 -6.88 31.59
N GLU A 308 10.92 -6.03 31.04
CA GLU A 308 9.48 -6.29 30.90
C GLU A 308 9.14 -7.01 29.57
N SER A 309 9.98 -6.83 28.55
CA SER A 309 9.78 -7.38 27.19
C SER A 309 10.30 -8.81 26.98
N GLY A 310 10.90 -9.42 28.01
CA GLY A 310 11.41 -10.79 27.97
C GLY A 310 12.56 -11.00 26.98
N LEU A 311 13.41 -9.98 26.77
CA LEU A 311 14.58 -10.05 25.91
C LEU A 311 15.84 -10.43 26.71
N ASP A 312 16.54 -11.49 26.27
CA ASP A 312 17.84 -11.92 26.83
C ASP A 312 19.03 -11.05 26.39
N SER A 313 18.81 -9.80 25.97
CA SER A 313 19.87 -8.92 25.44
C SER A 313 20.18 -7.75 26.37
N ASN A 314 21.48 -7.45 26.50
CA ASN A 314 22.11 -6.30 27.19
C ASN A 314 21.61 -4.88 26.79
N GLU A 315 20.59 -4.77 25.96
CA GLU A 315 19.98 -3.48 25.62
C GLU A 315 18.96 -3.15 26.71
N GLU A 316 19.02 -1.94 27.28
CA GLU A 316 18.16 -1.53 28.40
C GLU A 316 16.73 -1.14 27.95
N LEU A 317 16.57 -0.78 26.67
CA LEU A 317 15.37 -0.16 26.11
C LEU A 317 14.91 -0.84 24.81
N CYS A 318 13.60 -0.96 24.64
CA CYS A 318 12.98 -1.39 23.39
C CYS A 318 11.76 -0.52 23.06
N LEU A 319 11.43 -0.45 21.77
CA LEU A 319 10.25 0.25 21.26
C LEU A 319 9.17 -0.78 20.94
N GLU A 320 7.93 -0.46 21.21
CA GLU A 320 6.78 -1.29 20.87
C GLU A 320 5.70 -0.47 20.17
N TYR A 321 4.86 -1.16 19.40
CA TYR A 321 3.70 -0.52 18.81
C TYR A 321 2.59 -0.34 19.85
N GLY A 322 2.44 0.90 20.33
CA GLY A 322 1.42 1.30 21.29
C GLY A 322 0.10 1.70 20.64
N SER A 323 -0.85 2.15 21.45
CA SER A 323 -2.16 2.66 21.03
C SER A 323 -2.15 4.12 20.54
N ALA A 324 -1.07 4.86 20.80
CA ALA A 324 -0.85 6.22 20.29
C ALA A 324 0.10 6.27 19.09
N THR A 325 0.97 5.27 18.93
CA THR A 325 2.00 5.16 17.88
C THR A 325 1.48 5.35 16.46
N GLN A 326 2.07 6.26 15.70
CA GLN A 326 1.76 6.41 14.28
C GLN A 326 3.01 6.11 13.46
N LEU A 327 2.83 5.43 12.34
CA LEU A 327 3.92 4.93 11.52
C LEU A 327 3.92 5.63 10.16
N TYR A 328 5.07 6.20 9.85
CA TYR A 328 5.37 6.84 8.58
C TYR A 328 6.56 6.13 7.95
N VAL A 329 6.46 5.76 6.69
CA VAL A 329 7.49 4.99 5.98
C VAL A 329 8.03 5.83 4.83
N VAL A 330 9.33 6.03 4.81
CA VAL A 330 10.05 6.56 3.65
C VAL A 330 10.74 5.37 2.99
N PRO A 331 10.19 4.86 1.87
CA PRO A 331 10.75 3.69 1.22
C PRO A 331 12.10 4.02 0.56
N LEU A 332 13.03 3.07 0.61
CA LEU A 332 14.28 3.20 -0.13
C LEU A 332 14.00 3.16 -1.65
N ILE A 333 14.18 4.29 -2.33
CA ILE A 333 14.11 4.35 -3.79
C ILE A 333 15.43 3.79 -4.35
N GLN A 334 15.39 2.56 -4.88
CA GLN A 334 16.52 2.05 -5.66
C GLN A 334 16.53 2.79 -7.00
N HIS A 335 17.42 3.77 -7.16
CA HIS A 335 17.78 4.25 -8.49
C HIS A 335 18.43 3.09 -9.24
N THR A 336 17.63 2.29 -9.92
CA THR A 336 18.14 1.49 -11.02
C THR A 336 18.47 2.49 -12.12
N GLU A 337 19.73 2.90 -12.22
CA GLU A 337 20.26 3.43 -13.48
C GLU A 337 19.93 2.39 -14.56
N GLN A 338 18.85 2.62 -15.30
CA GLN A 338 18.60 1.91 -16.54
C GLN A 338 19.65 2.42 -17.53
N VAL A 339 20.83 1.82 -17.49
CA VAL A 339 21.77 1.89 -18.60
C VAL A 339 21.05 1.22 -19.77
N CYS A 340 20.44 2.02 -20.64
CA CYS A 340 20.00 1.56 -21.94
C CYS A 340 21.24 1.09 -22.71
N VAL A 341 21.57 -0.21 -22.58
CA VAL A 341 22.49 -0.85 -23.52
C VAL A 341 21.73 -0.90 -24.84
N ALA A 342 21.96 0.10 -25.69
CA ALA A 342 21.52 0.06 -27.07
C ALA A 342 22.06 -1.25 -27.67
N LEU A 343 21.16 -2.20 -27.92
CA LEU A 343 21.44 -3.37 -28.74
C LEU A 343 21.76 -2.85 -30.15
N THR A 344 23.02 -2.51 -30.40
CA THR A 344 23.51 -2.28 -31.76
C THR A 344 23.37 -3.61 -32.50
N GLN A 345 22.30 -3.72 -33.29
CA GLN A 345 22.18 -4.75 -34.31
C GLN A 345 23.34 -4.57 -35.29
N ASN A 346 24.38 -5.39 -35.13
CA ASN A 346 25.34 -5.65 -36.19
C ASN A 346 24.62 -6.44 -37.29
N ARG A 347 23.95 -5.73 -38.20
CA ARG A 347 23.54 -6.28 -39.48
C ARG A 347 24.73 -6.19 -40.42
N CYS A 348 25.61 -7.19 -40.35
CA CYS A 348 26.65 -7.40 -41.33
C CYS A 348 26.02 -7.93 -42.64
N GLU A 349 25.58 -7.03 -43.52
CA GLU A 349 25.46 -7.31 -44.96
C GLU A 349 26.54 -6.49 -45.67
N GLY A 350 27.49 -7.19 -46.30
CA GLY A 350 28.66 -6.59 -46.90
C GLY A 350 28.37 -5.88 -48.22
N SER A 351 29.06 -4.77 -48.45
CA SER A 351 29.49 -4.35 -49.78
C SER A 351 30.61 -3.30 -49.67
N LYS A 352 31.54 -3.38 -50.61
CA LYS A 352 32.83 -2.69 -50.64
C LYS A 352 32.70 -1.20 -51.02
N MET A 353 33.49 -0.39 -50.34
CA MET A 353 34.32 0.71 -50.87
C MET A 353 33.60 1.95 -51.45
N LEU A 354 33.78 3.11 -50.78
CA LEU A 354 34.63 4.22 -51.26
C LEU A 354 34.70 5.33 -50.20
N ILE A 355 35.92 5.82 -50.02
CA ILE A 355 36.31 6.93 -49.15
C ILE A 355 35.97 8.23 -49.88
N GLU A 356 35.28 9.16 -49.23
CA GLU A 356 35.54 10.59 -49.40
C GLU A 356 35.07 11.39 -48.18
N SER A 357 36.01 12.21 -47.69
CA SER A 357 35.94 13.31 -46.72
C SER A 357 34.77 14.28 -47.01
N ASP A 358 34.16 15.01 -46.07
CA ASP A 358 34.82 15.86 -45.09
C ASP A 358 33.87 16.47 -44.03
N SER A 359 34.47 16.83 -42.88
CA SER A 359 34.18 17.91 -41.91
C SER A 359 32.76 18.19 -41.34
N GLY A 360 32.63 18.06 -40.00
CA GLY A 360 31.59 18.77 -39.23
C GLY A 360 31.35 18.29 -37.79
N GLN A 361 32.26 18.65 -36.85
CA GLN A 361 32.10 18.73 -35.38
C GLN A 361 31.15 17.75 -34.64
N GLY A 362 31.74 16.80 -33.90
CA GLY A 362 31.08 16.04 -32.83
C GLY A 362 32.10 15.46 -31.85
N ILE A 363 31.87 15.65 -30.55
CA ILE A 363 32.73 15.26 -29.41
C ILE A 363 33.02 13.74 -29.43
N PRO A 364 34.28 13.28 -29.34
CA PRO A 364 34.58 11.84 -29.37
C PRO A 364 34.27 11.18 -28.01
N VAL A 365 33.29 10.28 -28.01
CA VAL A 365 32.97 9.40 -26.89
C VAL A 365 34.13 8.42 -26.68
N SER A 366 34.65 8.38 -25.45
CA SER A 366 35.74 7.52 -25.00
C SER A 366 35.39 6.03 -25.18
N GLN A 367 35.87 5.41 -26.25
CA GLN A 367 35.82 3.96 -26.43
C GLN A 367 36.92 3.30 -25.59
N VAL A 368 36.53 2.58 -24.53
CA VAL A 368 37.45 1.72 -23.78
C VAL A 368 37.62 0.41 -24.57
N SER A 369 38.78 0.23 -25.22
CA SER A 369 39.14 -1.03 -25.84
C SER A 369 39.74 -1.98 -24.78
N LEU A 370 39.10 -3.13 -24.57
CA LEU A 370 39.66 -4.19 -23.73
C LEU A 370 40.87 -4.83 -24.44
N PRO A 371 41.97 -5.10 -23.72
CA PRO A 371 43.13 -5.78 -24.32
C PRO A 371 42.73 -7.20 -24.74
N CYS A 372 42.98 -7.55 -26.00
CA CYS A 372 42.83 -8.90 -26.52
C CYS A 372 44.20 -9.60 -26.60
N ASP A 373 44.20 -10.92 -26.49
CA ASP A 373 45.35 -11.76 -26.75
C ASP A 373 45.66 -11.85 -28.25
N SER A 374 46.79 -12.49 -28.59
CA SER A 374 47.24 -12.66 -29.97
C SER A 374 46.33 -13.55 -30.83
N LEU A 375 45.27 -14.14 -30.25
CA LEU A 375 44.22 -14.89 -30.94
C LEU A 375 42.92 -14.09 -31.05
N GLY A 376 42.90 -12.84 -30.60
CA GLY A 376 41.76 -11.93 -30.68
C GLY A 376 40.70 -12.13 -29.59
N SER A 377 40.97 -12.94 -28.56
CA SER A 377 40.08 -13.11 -27.40
C SER A 377 40.46 -12.12 -26.30
N ILE A 378 39.49 -11.69 -25.49
CA ILE A 378 39.72 -10.75 -24.37
C ILE A 378 40.71 -11.36 -23.36
N ASP A 379 41.77 -10.62 -23.02
CA ASP A 379 42.82 -11.05 -22.09
C ASP A 379 42.42 -10.74 -20.62
N PHE A 380 42.04 -11.79 -19.90
CA PHE A 380 41.63 -11.70 -18.49
C PHE A 380 42.78 -11.89 -17.48
N ARG A 381 44.05 -11.82 -17.91
CA ARG A 381 45.21 -12.04 -17.02
C ARG A 381 45.35 -10.99 -15.91
N ASN A 382 44.84 -9.77 -16.11
CA ASN A 382 44.99 -8.65 -15.18
C ASN A 382 43.71 -8.28 -14.39
N TYR A 383 42.67 -9.12 -14.40
CA TYR A 383 41.39 -8.80 -13.72
C TYR A 383 41.33 -9.32 -12.26
N PRO A 384 40.89 -8.52 -11.26
CA PRO A 384 41.14 -8.81 -9.83
C PRO A 384 40.19 -9.80 -9.13
N PHE A 385 39.27 -10.48 -9.83
CA PHE A 385 38.29 -11.39 -9.19
C PHE A 385 38.25 -12.75 -9.90
N ARG A 386 39.02 -13.73 -9.41
CA ARG A 386 39.24 -15.03 -10.08
C ARG A 386 38.51 -16.25 -9.50
N GLU A 387 37.67 -16.10 -8.47
CA GLU A 387 37.20 -17.27 -7.69
C GLU A 387 35.81 -17.85 -8.08
N ARG A 388 35.03 -17.27 -9.01
CA ARG A 388 33.67 -17.82 -9.33
C ARG A 388 33.39 -18.23 -10.77
N LEU A 389 34.34 -18.14 -11.70
CA LEU A 389 34.10 -18.41 -13.13
C LEU A 389 34.51 -19.79 -13.64
N LYS A 390 35.02 -20.69 -12.78
CA LYS A 390 35.35 -22.07 -13.18
C LYS A 390 34.14 -23.01 -13.26
N SER A 391 33.00 -22.66 -12.63
CA SER A 391 31.81 -23.53 -12.62
C SER A 391 30.92 -23.40 -13.87
N ALA A 392 30.89 -22.23 -14.53
CA ALA A 392 29.97 -22.00 -15.66
C ALA A 392 30.49 -22.54 -17.01
N ARG A 393 31.74 -23.01 -17.06
CA ARG A 393 32.37 -23.49 -18.31
C ARG A 393 32.27 -25.01 -18.50
N LEU A 394 31.79 -25.74 -17.49
CA LEU A 394 31.59 -27.19 -17.56
C LEU A 394 30.19 -27.57 -18.08
N ASP A 395 29.19 -26.70 -17.93
CA ASP A 395 27.80 -27.00 -18.30
C ASP A 395 27.45 -26.66 -19.76
N ILE A 396 28.33 -25.95 -20.49
CA ILE A 396 28.09 -25.56 -21.90
C ILE A 396 28.69 -26.57 -22.89
N LEU A 397 29.58 -27.47 -22.44
CA LEU A 397 30.20 -28.49 -23.29
C LEU A 397 29.50 -29.87 -23.25
N THR A 398 28.43 -30.03 -22.47
CA THR A 398 27.63 -31.26 -22.36
C THR A 398 26.29 -31.21 -23.09
N LEU A 399 25.97 -30.13 -23.82
CA LEU A 399 24.69 -29.98 -24.55
C LEU A 399 24.81 -29.99 -26.08
N ASN A 400 25.98 -30.28 -26.65
CA ASN A 400 26.13 -30.48 -28.10
C ASN A 400 26.94 -31.76 -28.37
N GLY A 401 26.25 -32.91 -28.41
CA GLY A 401 26.88 -34.20 -28.71
C GLY A 401 25.89 -35.35 -28.89
N ASN A 402 25.46 -35.52 -30.14
CA ASN A 402 25.09 -36.77 -30.82
C ASN A 402 23.70 -37.40 -30.60
N ASP A 403 22.86 -37.22 -31.62
CA ASP A 403 21.84 -38.17 -32.06
C ASP A 403 22.45 -39.34 -32.87
N GLU A 404 21.70 -40.45 -32.88
CA GLU A 404 21.79 -41.67 -33.72
C GLU A 404 22.76 -42.81 -33.32
N SER A 405 22.22 -43.83 -32.62
CA SER A 405 21.90 -45.16 -33.20
C SER A 405 21.95 -46.32 -32.19
N GLY A 406 20.97 -47.24 -32.28
CA GLY A 406 21.22 -48.67 -32.07
C GLY A 406 20.96 -49.32 -30.69
N VAL A 407 19.71 -49.71 -30.45
CA VAL A 407 19.24 -51.08 -30.07
C VAL A 407 19.96 -51.89 -28.96
N GLN A 408 19.11 -52.37 -28.01
CA GLN A 408 19.13 -53.61 -27.21
C GLN A 408 19.66 -53.65 -25.75
N SER A 409 18.67 -53.87 -24.87
CA SER A 409 18.60 -54.94 -23.84
C SER A 409 19.16 -54.70 -22.42
N GLY A 410 18.37 -55.18 -21.43
CA GLY A 410 18.80 -55.49 -20.05
C GLY A 410 18.41 -54.45 -19.01
N SER A 411 17.20 -54.48 -18.43
CA SER A 411 16.88 -55.24 -17.21
C SER A 411 17.81 -54.95 -16.02
N LEU A 412 17.37 -54.10 -15.08
CA LEU A 412 16.98 -54.49 -13.71
C LEU A 412 16.97 -53.26 -12.78
N GLY A 413 15.79 -52.99 -12.22
CA GLY A 413 15.68 -52.93 -10.77
C GLY A 413 15.37 -51.58 -10.10
N LYS A 414 14.09 -51.47 -9.71
CA LYS A 414 13.56 -50.82 -8.48
C LYS A 414 13.59 -49.28 -8.49
N SER A 415 12.51 -48.52 -8.26
CA SER A 415 11.24 -48.77 -7.56
C SER A 415 10.21 -47.71 -7.96
N PHE A 416 8.97 -48.14 -8.24
CA PHE A 416 7.71 -47.38 -8.16
C PHE A 416 7.51 -46.82 -6.73
N GLY A 417 6.62 -45.88 -6.38
CA GLY A 417 5.51 -45.17 -7.02
C GLY A 417 5.16 -43.96 -6.11
N ALA A 418 4.65 -42.84 -6.60
CA ALA A 418 3.27 -42.56 -7.03
C ALA A 418 2.20 -42.65 -5.92
N ILE A 419 1.72 -41.46 -5.52
CA ILE A 419 0.32 -41.06 -5.21
C ILE A 419 -0.21 -41.60 -3.85
N ILE A 420 -0.82 -40.78 -2.99
CA ILE A 420 -2.29 -40.60 -2.90
C ILE A 420 -2.62 -39.44 -1.94
N CYS A 421 -3.55 -38.58 -2.37
CA CYS A 421 -4.38 -37.73 -1.52
C CYS A 421 -5.34 -38.59 -0.71
N ASP A 422 -5.56 -38.28 0.57
CA ASP A 422 -6.86 -38.58 1.18
C ASP A 422 -7.31 -37.46 2.13
N GLN A 423 -8.52 -36.99 1.82
CA GLN A 423 -9.46 -36.38 2.75
C GLN A 423 -10.14 -37.50 3.54
N HIS A 424 -10.45 -37.30 4.82
CA HIS A 424 -11.83 -37.14 5.33
C HIS A 424 -11.86 -37.31 6.86
N GLU A 425 -12.82 -36.57 7.45
CA GLU A 425 -13.61 -36.85 8.66
C GLU A 425 -12.93 -36.94 10.04
#